data_AF-A0ABD0LDS1-F1
#
_entry.id   AF-A0ABD0LDS1-F1
#
_cell.length_a   1.000
_cell.length_b   1.000
_cell.length_c   1.000
_cell.angle_alpha   90.00
_cell.angle_beta   90.00
_cell.angle_gamma   90.00
#
_symmetry.space_group_name_H-M   'P 1'
#
loop_
_entity.id
_entity.type
_entity.pdbx_description
1 polymer ?
#
loop_
_entity_poly.entity_id
_entity_poly.type
_entity_poly.pdbx_seq_one_letter_code
_entity_poly.pdbx_strand_id
1 'polypeptide(L)' 'NRIEETCAIARRSLEAEGVRQKKHFDKKAKFRTFQKGDRVLLLLPCKTNKLELAWRGPYNVEERVGEADYKIK' A
#
# COMPACT_ATOMS: atom_id res chain seq x y z
N ASN A 1 -38.40 3.48 5.21
CA ASN A 1 -38.04 2.53 6.30
C ASN A 1 -36.77 3.10 6.94
N ARG A 2 -36.81 3.43 8.24
CA ARG A 2 -35.76 4.24 8.90
C ARG A 2 -34.34 3.69 8.69
N ILE A 3 -34.19 2.37 8.65
CA ILE A 3 -32.89 1.72 8.43
C ILE A 3 -32.34 2.01 7.03
N GLU A 4 -33.17 1.89 5.99
CA GLU A 4 -32.76 2.15 4.60
C GLU A 4 -32.30 3.59 4.40
N GLU A 5 -33.01 4.55 5.00
CA GLU A 5 -32.67 5.97 4.98
C GLU A 5 -31.33 6.23 5.68
N THR A 6 -31.11 5.67 6.88
CA THR A 6 -29.83 5.79 7.58
C THR A 6 -28.68 5.12 6.82
N CYS A 7 -28.90 3.96 6.19
CA CYS A 7 -27.91 3.29 5.36
C CYS A 7 -27.57 4.09 4.09
N ALA A 8 -28.54 4.81 3.52
CA ALA A 8 -28.28 5.70 2.39
C ALA A 8 -27.39 6.89 2.80
N ILE A 9 -27.65 7.48 3.97
CA ILE A 9 -26.81 8.56 4.51
C ILE A 9 -25.39 8.05 4.79
N ALA A 10 -25.25 6.91 5.48
CA ALA A 10 -23.94 6.34 5.80
C ALA A 10 -23.11 6.07 4.54
N ARG A 11 -23.70 5.52 3.48
CA ARG A 11 -23.01 5.30 2.19
C ARG A 11 -22.49 6.58 1.57
N ARG A 12 -23.33 7.62 1.50
CA ARG A 12 -22.92 8.93 0.97
C ARG A 12 -21.76 9.54 1.76
N SER A 13 -21.81 9.43 3.09
CA SER A 13 -20.73 9.91 3.95
C SER A 13 -19.44 9.12 3.74
N LEU A 14 -19.52 7.79 3.62
CA LEU A 14 -18.36 6.95 3.34
C LEU A 14 -17.71 7.29 2.00
N GLU A 15 -18.51 7.53 0.95
CA GLU A 15 -18.01 7.94 -0.36
C GLU A 15 -17.30 9.29 -0.29
N ALA A 16 -17.92 10.30 0.34
CA ALA A 16 -17.35 11.63 0.46
C ALA A 16 -16.04 11.64 1.28
N GLU A 17 -16.04 10.97 2.44
CA GLU A 17 -14.86 10.87 3.29
C GLU A 17 -13.76 10.01 2.65
N GLY A 18 -14.12 8.97 1.89
CA GLY A 18 -13.15 8.15 1.15
C GLY A 18 -12.32 8.97 0.16
N VAL A 19 -12.96 9.88 -0.59
CA VAL A 19 -12.26 10.80 -1.51
C VAL A 19 -11.30 11.71 -0.74
N ARG A 20 -11.74 12.27 0.39
CA ARG A 20 -10.92 13.13 1.23
C ARG A 20 -9.73 12.40 1.84
N GLN A 21 -9.95 11.18 2.35
CA GLN A 21 -8.92 10.33 2.92
C GLN A 21 -7.86 9.98 1.88
N LYS A 22 -8.27 9.56 0.67
CA LYS A 22 -7.35 9.28 -0.43
C LYS A 22 -6.49 10.50 -0.76
N LYS A 23 -7.11 11.69 -0.90
CA LYS A 23 -6.39 12.93 -1.17
C LYS A 23 -5.33 13.23 -0.10
N HIS A 24 -5.65 13.05 1.19
CA HIS A 24 -4.71 13.28 2.27
C HIS A 24 -3.59 12.25 2.33
N PHE A 25 -3.92 10.98 2.12
CA PHE A 25 -2.96 9.88 2.08
C PHE A 25 -1.95 10.07 0.93
N ASP A 26 -2.46 10.35 -0.27
CA ASP A 26 -1.64 10.49 -1.49
C ASP A 26 -0.88 11.84 -1.53
N LYS A 27 -1.23 12.83 -0.69
CA LYS A 27 -0.65 14.19 -0.73
C LYS A 27 0.89 14.22 -0.70
N LYS A 28 1.51 13.28 0.02
CA LYS A 28 2.97 13.14 0.12
C LYS A 28 3.50 11.87 -0.55
N ALA A 29 2.62 11.07 -1.16
CA ALA A 29 3.03 9.88 -1.88
C ALA A 29 3.86 10.30 -3.08
N LYS A 30 5.00 9.64 -3.27
CA LYS A 30 5.84 9.82 -4.45
C LYS A 30 5.83 8.51 -5.20
N PHE A 31 5.58 8.59 -6.50
CA PHE A 31 5.73 7.46 -7.38
C PHE A 31 7.21 7.06 -7.43
N ARG A 32 7.53 5.83 -7.02
CA ARG A 32 8.88 5.28 -7.06
C ARG A 32 8.85 4.05 -7.95
N THR A 33 9.85 3.94 -8.82
CA THR A 33 10.02 2.76 -9.68
C THR A 33 11.43 2.24 -9.53
N PHE A 34 11.56 0.92 -9.66
CA PHE A 34 12.85 0.24 -9.71
C PHE A 34 13.06 -0.32 -11.11
N GLN A 35 14.31 -0.37 -11.53
CA GLN A 35 14.74 -0.94 -12.80
C GLN A 35 15.42 -2.29 -12.57
N LYS A 36 15.47 -3.10 -13.62
CA LYS A 36 16.23 -4.35 -13.61
C LYS A 36 17.68 -4.08 -13.23
N GLY A 37 18.20 -4.80 -12.25
CA GLY A 37 19.55 -4.63 -11.70
C GLY A 37 19.64 -3.71 -10.48
N ASP A 38 18.57 -2.98 -10.13
CA ASP A 38 18.54 -2.20 -8.89
C ASP A 38 18.65 -3.10 -7.67
N ARG A 39 19.36 -2.62 -6.64
CA ARG A 39 19.48 -3.29 -5.34
C ARG A 39 18.43 -2.76 -4.37
N VAL A 40 17.58 -3.64 -3.86
CA VAL A 40 16.46 -3.32 -2.96
C VAL A 40 16.50 -4.14 -1.68
N LEU A 41 15.90 -3.60 -0.62
CA LEU A 41 15.69 -4.32 0.64
C LEU A 41 14.24 -4.79 0.72
N LEU A 42 14.04 -6.01 1.24
CA LEU A 42 12.72 -6.58 1.49
C LEU A 42 12.36 -6.43 2.97
N LEU A 43 11.21 -5.83 3.25
CA LEU A 43 10.68 -5.70 4.61
C LEU A 43 9.81 -6.92 4.93
N LEU A 44 10.23 -7.74 5.89
CA LEU A 44 9.52 -8.95 6.30
C LEU A 44 9.06 -8.89 7.75
N PRO A 45 7.91 -9.50 8.09
CA PRO A 45 7.51 -9.65 9.48
C PRO A 45 8.46 -10.58 10.24
N CYS A 46 8.81 -10.20 11.47
CA CYS A 46 9.56 -11.05 12.37
C CYS A 46 8.63 -12.07 13.05
N LYS A 47 9.07 -13.33 13.14
CA LYS A 47 8.30 -14.40 13.78
C LYS A 47 8.22 -14.24 15.31
N THR A 48 9.16 -13.51 15.88
CA THR A 48 9.30 -13.29 17.32
C THR A 48 8.28 -12.30 17.86
N ASN A 49 7.94 -11.25 17.10
CA ASN A 49 6.99 -10.22 17.51
C ASN A 49 6.22 -9.68 16.29
N LYS A 50 4.88 -9.62 16.39
CA LYS A 50 3.98 -9.11 15.34
C LYS A 50 4.21 -7.64 14.97
N LEU A 51 4.81 -6.85 15.87
CA LEU A 51 5.10 -5.43 15.66
C LEU A 51 6.51 -5.19 15.13
N GLU A 52 7.33 -6.23 15.03
CA GLU A 52 8.70 -6.12 14.60
C GLU A 52 8.82 -6.52 13.12
N LEU A 53 9.40 -5.62 12.32
CA LEU A 53 9.68 -5.84 10.91
C LEU A 53 11.20 -5.75 10.71
N ALA A 54 11.75 -6.67 9.92
CA ALA A 54 13.18 -6.69 9.60
C ALA A 54 13.40 -6.48 8.10
N TRP A 55 14.37 -5.63 7.77
CA TRP A 55 14.90 -5.49 6.42
C TRP A 55 15.86 -6.64 6.11
N ARG A 56 15.71 -7.25 4.94
CA ARG A 56 16.64 -8.27 4.40
C ARG A 56 17.12 -7.88 3.00
N GLY A 57 18.32 -8.34 2.64
CA GLY A 57 18.93 -8.05 1.34
C GLY A 57 20.29 -7.36 1.47
N PRO A 58 20.83 -6.77 0.38
CA PRO A 58 20.12 -6.35 -0.83
C PRO A 58 19.83 -7.48 -1.82
N TYR A 59 18.66 -7.41 -2.45
CA TYR A 59 18.25 -8.27 -3.56
C TYR A 59 18.30 -7.49 -4.87
N ASN A 60 18.53 -8.19 -5.98
CA ASN A 60 18.50 -7.55 -7.30
C ASN A 60 17.09 -7.66 -7.89
N VAL A 61 16.60 -6.57 -8.46
CA VAL A 61 15.36 -6.57 -9.25
C VAL A 61 15.61 -7.29 -10.58
N GLU A 62 14.86 -8.35 -10.86
CA GLU A 62 14.92 -9.08 -12.13
C GLU A 62 14.02 -8.46 -13.20
N GLU A 63 12.80 -8.11 -12.81
CA GLU A 63 11.77 -7.53 -13.69
C GLU A 63 10.65 -6.87 -12.88
N ARG A 64 9.94 -5.95 -13.53
CA ARG A 64 8.70 -5.34 -13.04
C ARG A 64 7.53 -6.12 -13.64
N VAL A 65 6.70 -6.74 -12.79
CA VAL A 65 5.56 -7.57 -13.20
C VAL A 65 4.22 -6.85 -13.05
N GLY A 66 4.18 -5.73 -12.33
CA GLY A 66 2.98 -4.91 -12.13
C GLY A 66 3.32 -3.44 -11.86
N GLU A 67 2.32 -2.63 -11.53
CA GLU A 67 2.54 -1.21 -11.27
C GLU A 67 3.48 -1.00 -10.06
N ALA A 68 3.32 -1.79 -8.99
CA ALA A 68 4.17 -1.75 -7.81
C ALA A 68 4.80 -3.11 -7.47
N ASP A 69 4.68 -4.09 -8.37
CA ASP A 69 5.10 -5.48 -8.14
C ASP A 69 6.38 -5.80 -8.91
N TYR A 70 7.37 -6.34 -8.20
CA TYR A 70 8.71 -6.62 -8.71
C TYR A 70 9.13 -8.03 -8.34
N LYS A 71 9.79 -8.70 -9.27
CA LYS A 71 10.47 -9.97 -9.01
C LYS A 71 11.90 -9.70 -8.58
N ILE A 72 12.32 -10.33 -7.48
CA ILE A 72 13.63 -10.14 -6.86
C ILE A 72 14.35 -11.48 -6.67
N LYS A 73 15.68 -11.47 -6.74
CA LYS A 73 16.57 -12.64 -6.54
C LYS A 73 17.51 -12.43 -5.38
#